data_AF-A0A958PA44-F1
#
_entry.id   AF-A0A958PA44-F1
#
_cell.length_a   1.000
_cell.length_b   1.000
_cell.length_c   1.000
_cell.angle_alpha   90.00
_cell.angle_beta   90.00
_cell.angle_gamma   90.00
#
_symmetry.space_group_name_H-M   'P 1'
#
loop_
_entity.id
_entity.type
_entity.pdbx_description
1 polymer ?
#
loop_
_entity_poly.entity_id
_entity_poly.type
_entity_poly.pdbx_seq_one_letter_code
_entity_poly.pdbx_strand_id
1 'polypeptide(L)'
;MNHLSKEKLEKVCERLWCAHGSLKGLGGLFTQGCRDICFDDGEFYGIGLLLKKMSEELEILEDILRCGKDSAANERNGLSSDGNE
;
A
#
# COMPACT_ATOMS: atom_id res chain seq x y z
N MET A 1 24.32 -5.67 3.91
CA MET A 1 22.86 -5.57 4.09
C MET A 1 22.48 -4.32 4.92
N ASN A 2 23.04 -3.14 4.65
CA ASN A 2 22.78 -1.90 5.41
C ASN A 2 21.97 -0.88 4.57
N HIS A 3 20.94 -1.33 3.86
CA HIS A 3 20.44 -0.58 2.69
C HIS A 3 19.17 0.25 2.93
N LEU A 4 18.54 0.22 4.11
CA LEU A 4 17.50 1.20 4.46
C LEU A 4 17.77 1.77 5.85
N SER A 5 18.23 3.02 5.91
CA SER A 5 18.16 3.79 7.16
C SER A 5 16.69 3.94 7.55
N LYS A 6 16.41 3.99 8.86
CA LYS A 6 15.06 4.18 9.41
C LYS A 6 14.30 5.32 8.74
N GLU A 7 14.99 6.43 8.49
CA GLU A 7 14.47 7.61 7.81
C GLU A 7 14.08 7.34 6.35
N LYS A 8 14.89 6.58 5.60
CA LYS A 8 14.58 6.19 4.22
C LYS A 8 13.35 5.27 4.17
N LEU A 9 13.25 4.35 5.12
CA LEU A 9 12.12 3.44 5.23
C LEU A 9 10.82 4.19 5.54
N GLU A 10 10.83 5.11 6.52
CA GLU A 10 9.68 5.94 6.85
C GLU A 10 9.23 6.78 5.65
N LYS A 11 10.17 7.37 4.92
CA LYS A 11 9.88 8.12 3.70
C LYS A 11 9.30 7.25 2.57
N VAL A 12 9.71 5.98 2.48
CA VAL A 12 9.13 5.04 1.50
C VAL A 12 7.72 4.66 1.92
N CYS A 13 7.49 4.30 3.19
CA CYS A 13 6.16 3.99 3.70
C CYS A 13 5.19 5.16 3.53
N GLU A 14 5.61 6.40 3.83
CA GLU A 14 4.77 7.60 3.63
C GLU A 14 4.36 7.79 2.16
N ARG A 15 5.28 7.51 1.23
CA ARG A 15 5.00 7.60 -0.21
C ARG A 15 4.05 6.50 -0.67
N LEU A 16 4.22 5.28 -0.17
CA LEU A 16 3.30 4.18 -0.44
C LEU A 16 1.91 4.49 0.10
N TRP A 17 1.85 5.00 1.34
CA TRP A 17 0.64 5.49 1.98
C TRP A 17 -0.13 6.50 1.12
N CYS A 18 0.57 7.57 0.69
CA CYS A 18 0.01 8.59 -0.18
C CYS A 18 -0.47 8.01 -1.53
N ALA A 19 0.34 7.14 -2.13
CA ALA A 19 0.04 6.56 -3.44
C ALA A 19 -1.18 5.63 -3.39
N HIS A 20 -1.26 4.71 -2.43
CA HIS A 20 -2.41 3.82 -2.32
C HIS A 20 -3.69 4.59 -2.00
N GLY A 21 -3.64 5.57 -1.08
CA GLY A 21 -4.79 6.43 -0.78
C GLY A 21 -5.32 7.17 -2.01
N SER A 22 -4.41 7.70 -2.84
CA SER A 22 -4.76 8.39 -4.09
C SER A 22 -5.40 7.44 -5.11
N LEU A 23 -4.82 6.26 -5.31
CA LEU A 23 -5.34 5.25 -6.23
C LEU A 23 -6.71 4.72 -5.79
N LYS A 24 -6.90 4.51 -4.48
CA LYS A 24 -8.19 4.09 -3.91
C LYS A 24 -9.28 5.14 -4.15
N GLY A 25 -8.95 6.42 -3.92
CA GLY A 25 -9.84 7.54 -4.17
C GLY A 25 -10.24 7.66 -5.65
N LEU A 26 -9.25 7.67 -6.54
CA LEU A 26 -9.47 7.71 -7.99
C LEU A 26 -10.27 6.50 -8.46
N GLY A 27 -9.91 5.28 -8.05
CA GLY A 27 -10.67 4.08 -8.38
C GLY A 27 -12.12 4.14 -7.88
N GLY A 28 -12.36 4.77 -6.73
CA GLY A 28 -13.71 5.10 -6.24
C GLY A 28 -14.49 5.97 -7.22
N LEU A 29 -13.89 7.07 -7.69
CA LEU A 29 -14.53 7.99 -8.65
C LEU A 29 -14.88 7.32 -9.98
N PHE A 30 -13.97 6.50 -10.51
CA PHE A 30 -14.19 5.75 -11.77
C PHE A 30 -15.30 4.71 -11.64
N THR A 31 -15.50 4.14 -10.44
CA THR A 31 -16.54 3.13 -10.18
C THR A 31 -17.88 3.68 -9.69
N GLN A 32 -17.95 4.97 -9.31
CA GLN A 32 -19.19 5.62 -8.88
C GLN A 32 -20.14 5.95 -10.05
N GLY A 33 -19.72 5.73 -11.30
CA GLY A 33 -20.50 5.97 -12.51
C GLY A 33 -20.47 7.43 -12.92
N CYS A 34 -19.67 7.75 -13.94
CA CYS A 34 -19.68 9.06 -14.57
C CYS A 34 -20.65 9.00 -15.75
N ARG A 35 -21.81 9.68 -15.65
CA ARG A 35 -22.87 9.66 -16.69
C ARG A 35 -22.54 10.57 -17.88
N ASP A 36 -21.30 10.58 -18.34
CA ASP A 36 -20.95 11.37 -19.52
C ASP A 36 -21.08 10.48 -20.76
N ILE A 37 -21.80 10.98 -21.77
CA ILE A 37 -22.14 10.24 -22.99
C ILE A 37 -20.88 9.93 -23.82
N CYS A 38 -19.78 10.63 -23.52
CA CYS A 38 -18.50 10.48 -24.21
C CYS A 38 -17.63 9.32 -23.68
N PHE A 39 -18.01 8.66 -22.58
CA PHE A 39 -17.21 7.57 -22.00
C PHE A 39 -17.93 6.22 -22.10
N ASP A 40 -17.15 5.16 -22.35
CA ASP A 40 -17.62 3.79 -22.18
C ASP A 40 -17.62 3.44 -20.68
N ASP A 41 -18.81 3.29 -20.12
CA ASP A 41 -19.02 2.93 -18.71
C ASP A 41 -18.26 1.65 -18.31
N GLY A 42 -18.16 0.68 -19.22
CA GLY A 42 -17.46 -0.59 -18.97
C GLY A 42 -15.95 -0.40 -18.83
N GLU A 43 -15.35 0.39 -19.73
CA GLU A 43 -13.92 0.71 -19.66
C GLU A 43 -13.59 1.54 -18.42
N PHE A 44 -14.40 2.57 -18.14
CA PHE A 44 -14.20 3.42 -16.95
C PHE A 44 -14.30 2.61 -15.66
N TYR A 45 -15.30 1.75 -15.55
CA TYR A 45 -15.44 0.85 -14.41
C TYR A 45 -14.24 -0.10 -14.29
N GLY A 46 -13.77 -0.66 -15.41
CA GLY A 46 -12.59 -1.52 -15.48
C GLY A 46 -11.31 -0.82 -14.99
N ILE A 47 -11.08 0.43 -15.43
CA ILE A 47 -9.99 1.27 -14.94
C ILE A 47 -10.11 1.49 -13.43
N GLY A 48 -11.32 1.79 -12.95
CA GLY A 48 -11.57 1.98 -11.52
C GLY A 48 -11.25 0.74 -10.68
N LEU A 49 -11.60 -0.45 -11.16
CA LEU A 49 -11.22 -1.70 -10.51
C LEU A 49 -9.70 -1.95 -10.51
N LEU A 50 -9.02 -1.64 -11.61
CA LEU A 50 -7.56 -1.77 -11.70
C LEU A 50 -6.86 -0.85 -10.69
N LEU A 51 -7.28 0.41 -10.59
CA LEU A 51 -6.72 1.37 -9.63
C LEU A 51 -6.91 0.91 -8.18
N LYS A 52 -8.08 0.34 -7.85
CA LYS A 52 -8.34 -0.23 -6.52
C LYS A 52 -7.41 -1.41 -6.21
N LYS A 53 -7.25 -2.35 -7.15
CA LYS A 53 -6.31 -3.47 -6.98
C LYS A 53 -4.87 -3.01 -6.80
N MET A 54 -4.42 -2.03 -7.59
CA MET A 54 -3.09 -1.46 -7.40
C MET A 54 -2.92 -0.80 -6.03
N SER A 55 -3.96 -0.11 -5.53
CA SER A 55 -3.94 0.42 -4.16
C SER A 55 -3.75 -0.70 -3.12
N GLU A 56 -4.47 -1.80 -3.25
CA GLU A 56 -4.38 -2.94 -2.30
C GLU A 56 -2.96 -3.52 -2.29
N GLU A 57 -2.34 -3.70 -3.46
CA GLU A 57 -0.95 -4.18 -3.55
C GLU A 57 0.07 -3.22 -2.91
N LEU A 58 -0.13 -1.90 -3.04
CA LEU A 58 0.73 -0.91 -2.39
C LEU A 58 0.56 -0.88 -0.87
N GLU A 59 -0.67 -1.07 -0.37
CA GLU A 59 -0.98 -1.20 1.05
C GLU A 59 -0.29 -2.44 1.64
N ILE A 60 -0.39 -3.59 0.97
CA ILE A 60 0.32 -4.83 1.37
C ILE A 60 1.85 -4.60 1.41
N LEU A 61 2.40 -3.93 0.40
CA LEU A 61 3.84 -3.64 0.37
C LEU A 61 4.27 -2.72 1.51
N GLU A 62 3.47 -1.69 1.83
CA GLU A 62 3.71 -0.82 2.98
C GLU A 62 3.73 -1.63 4.29
N ASP A 63 2.74 -2.50 4.47
CA ASP A 63 2.61 -3.34 5.66
C ASP A 63 3.80 -4.29 5.81
N ILE A 64 4.25 -4.96 4.74
CA ILE A 64 5.44 -5.81 4.77
C ILE A 64 6.68 -5.02 5.19
N LEU A 65 6.83 -3.80 4.69
CA LEU A 65 7.97 -2.93 5.02
C LEU A 65 7.93 -2.44 6.48
N ARG A 66 6.73 -2.18 7.03
CA ARG A 66 6.56 -1.79 8.43
C ARG A 66 6.75 -2.98 9.39
N CYS A 67 6.12 -4.11 9.11
CA CYS A 67 6.25 -5.33 9.91
C CYS A 67 7.69 -5.87 9.87
N GLY A 68 8.37 -5.82 8.73
CA GLY A 68 9.78 -6.19 8.62
C GLY A 68 10.71 -5.31 9.47
N LYS A 69 10.32 -4.06 9.75
CA LYS A 69 11.01 -3.18 10.70
C LYS A 69 10.77 -3.58 12.14
N ASP A 70 9.54 -3.96 12.49
CA ASP A 70 9.18 -4.35 13.85
C ASP A 70 9.85 -5.66 14.27
N SER A 71 10.01 -6.61 13.35
CA SER A 71 10.81 -7.82 13.60
C SER A 71 12.29 -7.51 13.89
N ALA A 72 12.92 -6.58 13.15
CA ALA A 72 14.29 -6.16 13.40
C ALA A 72 14.45 -5.28 14.66
N ALA A 73 13.39 -4.61 15.10
CA ALA A 73 13.36 -3.86 16.35
C ALA A 73 13.22 -4.80 17.57
N ASN A 74 12.50 -5.91 17.45
CA ASN A 74 12.39 -6.95 18.48
C ASN A 74 13.74 -7.63 18.77
N GLU A 75 14.50 -7.99 17.74
CA GLU A 75 15.86 -8.54 17.90
C GLU A 75 16.80 -7.59 18.64
N ARG A 76 16.70 -6.27 18.35
CA ARG A 76 17.54 -5.25 18.97
C ARG A 76 17.16 -4.93 20.42
N ASN A 77 15.91 -5.16 20.79
CA ASN A 77 15.39 -4.97 22.14
C ASN A 77 15.48 -6.24 23.02
N GLY A 78 16.12 -7.31 22.52
CA GLY A 78 16.28 -8.56 23.26
C GLY A 78 14.97 -9.34 23.45
N LEU A 79 13.94 -9.04 22.66
CA LEU A 79 12.74 -9.85 22.55
C LEU A 79 13.05 -10.96 21.53
N SER A 80 13.75 -12.00 21.96
CA SER A 80 13.74 -13.25 21.22
C SER A 80 12.28 -13.72 21.10
N SER A 81 11.88 -14.14 19.91
CA SER A 81 10.71 -15.00 19.75
C SER A 81 11.03 -16.37 20.37
N ASP A 82 11.22 -16.41 21.68
CA ASP A 82 11.26 -17.64 22.44
C ASP A 82 9.83 -17.95 22.87
N GLY A 83 9.28 -18.99 22.27
CA GLY A 83 8.07 -19.66 22.76
C GLY A 83 7.07 -19.96 21.66
N ASN A 84 7.39 -20.92 20.79
CA ASN A 84 6.56 -22.12 20.71
C ASN A 84 7.33 -23.20 19.96
N GLU A 85 7.69 -24.25 20.71
CA GLU A 85 7.80 -25.62 20.21
C GLU A 85 6.54 -26.05 19.48
#